data_AF-A0AAV8XTJ2-F1
#
_entry.id   AF-A0AAV8XTJ2-F1
#
_cell.length_a   1.000
_cell.length_b   1.000
_cell.length_c   1.000
_cell.angle_alpha   90.00
_cell.angle_beta   90.00
_cell.angle_gamma   90.00
#
_symmetry.space_group_name_H-M   'P 1'
#
loop_
_entity.id
_entity.type
_entity.pdbx_description
1 polymer ?
#
loop_
_entity_poly.entity_id
_entity_poly.type
_entity_poly.pdbx_seq_one_letter_code
_entity_poly.pdbx_strand_id
1 'polypeptide(L)'
;MDVESINYIVAAACTLHNFLLSHSPRYLTTSNFDRINKKFFEIDEGEWRIENAVVLTPLQTGNLKNATAEAKLQRDSYCDFFNGVGKVEWQESMVAKGKA
;
A
#
# COMPACT_ATOMS: atom_id res chain seq x y z
N MET A 1 -12.86 22.44 -3.65
CA MET A 1 -12.78 21.92 -2.28
C MET A 1 -11.61 22.63 -1.64
N ASP A 2 -11.86 23.38 -0.59
CA ASP A 2 -10.81 24.08 0.15
C ASP A 2 -10.03 23.08 1.02
N VAL A 3 -8.82 23.48 1.42
CA VAL A 3 -7.89 22.64 2.19
C VAL A 3 -8.47 22.25 3.56
N GLU A 4 -9.28 23.12 4.16
CA GLU A 4 -9.88 22.87 5.47
C GLU A 4 -10.93 21.75 5.40
N SER A 5 -11.79 21.80 4.39
CA SER A 5 -12.75 20.72 4.10
C SER A 5 -12.07 19.36 3.89
N ILE A 6 -10.91 19.33 3.21
CA ILE A 6 -10.13 18.09 3.04
C ILE A 6 -9.67 17.56 4.39
N ASN A 7 -9.15 18.42 5.26
CA ASN A 7 -8.70 18.01 6.59
C ASN A 7 -9.83 17.43 7.43
N TYR A 8 -11.03 18.02 7.38
CA TYR A 8 -12.21 17.47 8.08
C TYR A 8 -12.63 16.10 7.53
N ILE A 9 -12.61 15.91 6.21
CA ILE A 9 -12.92 14.61 5.59
C ILE A 9 -11.92 13.55 6.06
N VAL A 10 -10.62 13.86 6.02
CA VAL A 10 -9.57 12.95 6.48
C VAL A 10 -9.74 12.64 7.96
N ALA A 11 -9.97 13.65 8.80
CA ALA A 11 -10.16 13.48 10.23
C ALA A 11 -11.39 12.62 10.55
N ALA A 12 -12.51 12.84 9.86
CA ALA A 12 -13.72 12.05 10.01
C ALA A 12 -13.49 10.59 9.61
N ALA A 13 -12.82 10.34 8.48
CA ALA A 13 -12.48 8.99 8.04
C ALA A 13 -11.56 8.26 9.03
N CYS A 14 -10.50 8.92 9.51
CA CYS A 14 -9.60 8.35 10.53
C CYS A 14 -10.33 8.07 11.85
N THR A 15 -11.19 9.00 12.29
CA THR A 15 -11.98 8.85 13.53
C THR A 15 -12.92 7.65 13.42
N LEU A 16 -13.64 7.52 12.31
CA LEU A 16 -14.52 6.39 12.05
C LEU A 16 -13.74 5.07 11.99
N HIS A 17 -12.61 5.05 11.29
CA HIS A 17 -11.75 3.86 11.21
C HIS A 17 -11.28 3.39 12.59
N ASN A 18 -10.79 4.31 13.43
CA ASN A 18 -10.33 4.00 14.77
C ASN A 18 -11.48 3.53 15.69
N PHE A 19 -12.65 4.14 15.55
CA PHE A 19 -13.85 3.70 16.26
C PHE A 19 -14.24 2.27 15.88
N LEU A 20 -14.29 1.97 14.58
CA LEU A 20 -14.65 0.64 14.09
C LEU A 20 -13.60 -0.42 14.47
N LEU A 21 -12.31 -0.08 14.44
CA LEU A 21 -11.23 -0.93 14.93
C LEU A 21 -11.39 -1.31 16.41
N SER A 22 -11.83 -0.38 17.24
CA SER A 22 -11.97 -0.60 18.68
C SER A 22 -13.28 -1.29 19.07
N HIS A 23 -14.35 -1.11 18.29
CA HIS A 23 -15.69 -1.57 18.64
C HIS A 23 -16.21 -2.74 17.80
N SER A 24 -15.56 -3.04 16.67
CA SER A 24 -15.95 -4.14 15.78
C SER A 24 -14.76 -5.05 15.49
N PRO A 25 -14.63 -6.19 16.19
CA PRO A 25 -13.57 -7.16 15.96
C PRO A 25 -13.53 -7.75 14.54
N ARG A 26 -14.60 -7.57 13.76
CA ARG A 26 -14.72 -8.02 12.37
C ARG A 26 -14.53 -6.89 11.35
N TYR A 27 -14.30 -5.65 11.78
CA TYR A 27 -14.12 -4.53 10.87
C TYR A 27 -12.91 -4.72 9.95
N LEU A 28 -11.80 -5.21 10.52
CA LEU A 28 -10.61 -5.60 9.76
C LEU A 28 -10.12 -6.95 10.27
N THR A 29 -10.06 -7.91 9.37
CA THR A 29 -9.49 -9.23 9.56
C THR A 29 -8.13 -9.31 8.87
N THR A 30 -7.38 -10.35 9.22
CA THR A 30 -6.09 -10.65 8.59
C THR A 30 -6.18 -10.95 7.10
N SER A 31 -7.37 -11.26 6.58
CA SER A 31 -7.60 -11.54 5.17
C SER A 31 -7.87 -10.28 4.34
N ASN A 32 -8.12 -9.12 4.95
CA ASN A 32 -8.41 -7.90 4.17
C ASN A 32 -7.19 -7.28 3.50
N PHE A 33 -5.97 -7.63 3.92
CA PHE A 33 -4.72 -7.02 3.45
C PHE A 33 -3.71 -8.04 3.00
N ASP A 34 -2.81 -7.62 2.12
CA ASP A 34 -1.64 -8.41 1.76
C ASP A 34 -0.72 -8.57 2.97
N ARG A 35 -0.18 -9.77 3.17
CA ARG A 35 0.74 -10.06 4.28
C ARG A 35 1.95 -10.83 3.80
N ILE A 36 3.11 -10.53 4.36
CA ILE A 36 4.32 -11.30 4.10
C ILE A 36 4.30 -12.57 4.96
N ASN A 37 4.24 -13.71 4.29
CA ASN A 37 4.47 -15.00 4.89
C ASN A 37 5.98 -15.20 5.11
N LYS A 38 6.46 -14.83 6.30
CA LYS A 38 7.89 -14.89 6.64
C LYS A 38 8.48 -16.30 6.62
N LYS A 39 7.66 -17.35 6.67
CA LYS A 39 8.14 -18.74 6.62
C LYS A 39 8.51 -19.15 5.19
N PHE A 40 7.73 -18.72 4.21
CA PHE A 40 7.90 -19.10 2.81
C PHE A 40 8.44 -17.98 1.92
N PHE A 41 8.57 -16.77 2.48
CA PHE A 41 8.91 -15.54 1.76
C PHE A 41 7.98 -15.30 0.57
N GLU A 42 6.68 -15.34 0.87
CA GLU A 42 5.61 -15.14 -0.13
C GLU A 42 4.62 -14.09 0.37
N ILE A 43 3.86 -13.51 -0.55
CA ILE A 43 2.74 -12.63 -0.21
C ILE A 43 1.49 -13.49 -0.11
N ASP A 44 0.87 -13.51 1.06
CA ASP A 44 -0.51 -13.97 1.24
C ASP A 44 -1.40 -12.81 0.75
N GLU A 45 -2.11 -13.03 -0.35
CA GLU A 45 -2.94 -11.99 -0.98
C GLU A 45 -4.17 -11.66 -0.13
N GLY A 46 -4.46 -10.37 0.02
CA GLY A 46 -5.69 -9.91 0.65
C GLY A 46 -6.91 -10.16 -0.24
N GLU A 47 -8.07 -10.34 0.39
CA GLU A 47 -9.37 -10.56 -0.27
C GLU A 47 -9.70 -9.49 -1.31
N TRP A 48 -9.16 -8.27 -1.16
CA TRP A 48 -9.35 -7.17 -2.10
C TRP A 48 -8.78 -7.44 -3.51
N ARG A 49 -7.87 -8.42 -3.66
CA ARG A 49 -7.29 -8.84 -4.95
C ARG A 49 -8.12 -9.89 -5.69
N ILE A 50 -9.09 -10.51 -5.02
CA ILE A 50 -9.93 -11.56 -5.62
C ILE A 50 -10.89 -10.89 -6.62
N GLU A 51 -10.90 -11.36 -7.88
CA GLU A 51 -11.59 -10.77 -9.04
C GLU A 51 -13.08 -10.40 -8.85
N ASN A 52 -13.73 -10.92 -7.81
CA ASN A 52 -15.16 -10.73 -7.54
C ASN A 52 -15.46 -9.96 -6.23
N ALA A 53 -14.45 -9.49 -5.50
CA ALA A 53 -14.65 -8.94 -4.15
C ALA A 53 -15.08 -7.47 -4.17
N VAL A 54 -14.39 -6.58 -4.89
CA VAL A 54 -14.75 -5.17 -5.15
C VAL A 54 -13.91 -4.70 -6.34
N VAL A 55 -14.53 -4.21 -7.41
CA VAL A 55 -13.77 -3.51 -8.48
C VAL A 55 -13.37 -2.14 -7.93
N LEU A 56 -12.15 -2.04 -7.38
CA LEU A 56 -11.57 -0.75 -7.04
C LEU A 56 -11.54 0.10 -8.31
N THR A 57 -12.17 1.28 -8.25
CA THR A 57 -12.14 2.20 -9.39
C THR A 57 -10.70 2.70 -9.55
N PRO A 58 -10.09 2.53 -10.73
CA PRO A 58 -8.74 3.03 -10.95
C PRO A 58 -8.71 4.54 -10.72
N LEU A 59 -7.66 5.00 -10.04
CA LEU A 59 -7.45 6.44 -9.85
C LEU A 59 -7.29 7.10 -11.23
N GLN A 60 -7.92 8.26 -11.39
CA GLN A 60 -7.72 9.07 -12.59
C GLN A 60 -6.25 9.46 -12.69
N THR A 61 -5.65 9.22 -13.85
CA THR A 61 -4.29 9.67 -14.12
C THR A 61 -4.26 11.19 -14.15
N GLY A 62 -3.36 11.80 -13.39
CA GLY A 62 -3.19 13.24 -13.42
C GLY A 62 -2.65 13.71 -14.78
N ASN A 63 -3.00 14.92 -15.20
CA ASN A 63 -2.49 15.52 -16.45
C ASN A 63 -0.98 15.80 -16.43
N LEU A 64 -0.35 15.74 -15.25
CA LEU A 64 1.10 15.87 -15.08
C LEU A 64 1.78 14.57 -15.50
N LYS A 65 2.23 14.52 -16.76
CA LYS A 65 2.96 13.36 -17.31
C LYS A 65 4.41 13.27 -16.83
N ASN A 66 4.97 14.37 -16.31
CA ASN A 66 6.36 14.44 -15.86
C ASN A 66 6.43 14.78 -14.38
N ALA A 67 7.02 13.88 -13.59
CA ALA A 67 7.41 14.15 -12.21
C ALA A 67 8.50 15.25 -12.17
N THR A 68 8.52 16.02 -11.07
CA THR A 68 9.57 17.03 -10.83
C THR A 68 10.95 16.38 -10.76
N ALA A 69 12.00 17.14 -11.02
CA ALA A 69 13.38 16.65 -10.90
C ALA A 69 13.67 16.11 -9.49
N GLU A 70 13.18 16.79 -8.46
CA GLU A 70 13.30 16.36 -7.07
C GLU A 70 12.58 15.05 -6.80
N ALA A 71 11.34 14.87 -7.28
CA ALA A 71 10.62 13.62 -7.13
C ALA A 71 11.33 12.44 -7.83
N LYS A 72 11.96 12.70 -8.98
CA LYS A 72 12.78 11.68 -9.67
C LYS A 72 14.00 11.30 -8.83
N LEU A 73 14.71 12.29 -8.28
CA LEU A 73 15.88 12.07 -7.43
C LEU A 73 15.52 11.27 -6.17
N GLN A 74 14.41 11.62 -5.51
CA GLN A 74 13.93 10.87 -4.34
C GLN A 74 13.59 9.42 -4.70
N ARG A 75 12.89 9.19 -5.82
CA ARG A 75 12.58 7.84 -6.32
C ARG A 75 13.86 7.03 -6.56
N ASP A 76 14.86 7.62 -7.20
CA ASP A 76 16.13 6.95 -7.48
C ASP A 76 16.89 6.66 -6.16
N SER A 77 16.93 7.62 -5.22
CA SER A 77 17.55 7.43 -3.90
C SER A 77 16.90 6.30 -3.09
N TYR A 78 15.57 6.19 -3.10
CA TYR A 78 14.88 5.09 -2.43
C TYR A 78 15.13 3.76 -3.15
N CYS A 79 15.14 3.75 -4.48
CA CYS A 79 15.46 2.56 -5.27
C CYS A 79 16.84 2.02 -4.91
N ASP A 80 17.86 2.87 -4.86
CA ASP A 80 19.23 2.50 -4.53
C ASP A 80 19.34 1.99 -3.09
N PHE A 81 18.64 2.62 -2.15
CA PHE A 81 18.64 2.20 -0.76
C PHE A 81 17.99 0.83 -0.58
N PHE A 82 16.76 0.63 -1.05
CA PHE A 82 15.99 -0.60 -0.83
C PHE A 82 16.48 -1.80 -1.63
N ASN A 83 17.24 -1.57 -2.71
CA ASN A 83 17.91 -2.63 -3.47
C ASN A 83 19.39 -2.82 -3.08
N GLY A 84 19.95 -1.90 -2.29
CA GLY A 84 21.34 -1.90 -1.83
C GLY A 84 21.46 -2.20 -0.34
N VAL A 85 21.80 -1.18 0.46
CA VAL A 85 22.08 -1.33 1.90
C VAL A 85 20.85 -1.69 2.72
N GLY A 86 19.67 -1.23 2.29
CA GLY A 86 18.38 -1.53 2.93
C GLY A 86 17.73 -2.82 2.46
N LYS A 87 18.42 -3.62 1.63
CA LYS A 87 17.88 -4.89 1.14
C LYS A 87 17.73 -5.91 2.26
N VAL A 88 16.80 -6.84 2.07
CA VAL A 88 16.48 -7.91 3.03
C VAL A 88 16.46 -9.26 2.35
N GLU A 89 16.91 -10.29 3.06
CA GLU A 89 17.18 -11.65 2.55
C GLU A 89 15.99 -12.27 1.76
N TRP A 90 14.77 -11.94 2.16
CA TRP A 90 13.58 -12.49 1.53
C TRP A 90 13.25 -11.88 0.16
N GLN A 91 13.79 -10.70 -0.18
CA GLN A 91 13.56 -10.08 -1.49
C GLN A 91 14.16 -10.93 -2.62
N GLU A 92 15.38 -11.44 -2.44
CA GLU A 92 16.05 -12.29 -3.44
C GLU A 92 15.28 -13.60 -3.64
N SER A 93 14.73 -14.15 -2.55
CA SER A 93 13.87 -15.35 -2.60
C SER A 93 12.57 -15.10 -3.36
N MET A 94 11.98 -13.90 -3.24
CA MET A 94 10.78 -13.53 -4.00
C MET A 94 11.07 -13.36 -5.50
N VAL A 95 12.20 -12.72 -5.85
CA VAL A 95 12.66 -12.57 -7.24
C VAL A 95 12.90 -13.93 -7.89
N ALA A 96 13.62 -14.82 -7.22
CA ALA A 96 13.92 -16.17 -7.74
C ALA A 96 12.65 -17.00 -8.03
N LYS A 97 11.56 -16.72 -7.30
CA LYS A 97 10.26 -17.38 -7.50
C LYS A 97 9.37 -16.68 -8.55
N GLY A 98 9.82 -15.60 -9.17
CA GLY A 98 9.01 -14.80 -10.10
C GLY A 98 7.84 -14.07 -9.42
N LYS A 99 7.95 -13.78 -8.12
CA LYS A 99 6.93 -13.14 -7.28
C LYS A 99 7.30 -11.71 -6.89
N ALA A 100 8.26 -11.10 -7.60
CA ALA A 100 8.73 -9.73 -7.40
C ALA A 100 8.23 -8.82 -8.53
#